data_AF-A0A8T6H557-F1
#
_entry.id   AF-A0A8T6H557-F1
#
_cell.length_a   1.000
_cell.length_b   1.000
_cell.length_c   1.000
_cell.angle_alpha   90.00
_cell.angle_beta   90.00
_cell.angle_gamma   90.00
#
_symmetry.space_group_name_H-M   'P 1'
#
loop_
_entity.id
_entity.type
_entity.pdbx_description
1 polymer ?
#
loop_
_entity_poly.entity_id
_entity_poly.type
_entity_poly.pdbx_seq_one_letter_code
_entity_poly.pdbx_strand_id
1 'polypeptide(L)'
;MIASSLPESLGDELVSAMSAAMLALGERIARDLGRGALDQVFIKGDNGYVLMTAVNDKAVLTVLVGEEARLGLALLDMRRTAATLRDLV
;
A
#
# COMPACT_ATOMS: atom_id res chain seq x y z
N MET A 1 0.96 10.96 7.68
CA MET A 1 -0.30 10.47 7.09
C MET A 1 -1.05 11.64 6.44
N ILE A 2 -1.53 11.49 5.20
CA ILE A 2 -2.31 12.54 4.50
C ILE A 2 -3.80 12.42 4.83
N ALA A 3 -4.32 11.19 4.84
CA ALA A 3 -5.68 10.86 5.24
C ALA A 3 -5.72 9.42 5.77
N SER A 4 -6.71 9.10 6.61
CA SER A 4 -6.91 7.78 7.21
C SER A 4 -8.38 7.42 7.27
N SER A 5 -8.66 6.13 7.12
CA SER A 5 -9.91 5.49 7.51
C SER A 5 -9.60 4.15 8.19
N LEU A 6 -8.51 4.12 8.95
CA LEU A 6 -8.07 2.94 9.69
C LEU A 6 -8.86 2.79 10.99
N PRO A 7 -8.93 1.58 11.56
CA PRO A 7 -9.45 1.39 12.92
C PRO A 7 -8.64 2.21 13.92
N GLU A 8 -9.30 2.82 14.91
CA GLU A 8 -8.63 3.66 15.93
C GLU A 8 -7.51 2.93 16.71
N SER A 9 -7.55 1.60 16.74
CA SER A 9 -6.52 0.76 17.37
C SER A 9 -5.19 0.74 16.61
N LEU A 10 -5.18 1.06 15.31
CA LEU A 10 -3.98 1.14 14.50
C LEU A 10 -3.57 2.62 14.41
N GLY A 11 -2.67 3.04 15.28
CA GLY A 11 -2.16 4.41 15.28
C GLY A 11 -1.66 4.85 13.89
N ASP A 12 -2.28 5.89 13.34
CA ASP A 12 -2.02 6.45 12.01
C ASP A 12 -0.53 6.72 11.74
N GLU A 13 0.19 7.22 12.74
CA GLU A 13 1.61 7.58 12.64
C GLU A 13 2.50 6.35 12.48
N LEU A 14 2.19 5.26 13.19
CA LEU A 14 2.90 3.99 13.07
C LEU A 14 2.71 3.39 11.68
N VAL A 15 1.46 3.35 11.20
CA VAL A 15 1.14 2.81 9.86
C VAL A 15 1.79 3.63 8.76
N SER A 16 1.80 4.96 8.90
CA SER A 16 2.48 5.88 7.97
C SER A 16 3.99 5.59 7.88
N ALA A 17 4.66 5.42 9.03
CA ALA A 17 6.09 5.13 9.07
C ALA A 17 6.43 3.76 8.48
N MET A 18 5.66 2.72 8.84
CA MET A 18 5.84 1.36 8.32
C MET A 18 5.63 1.30 6.80
N SER A 19 4.62 2.01 6.28
CA SER A 19 4.32 2.05 4.85
C SER A 19 5.47 2.68 4.05
N ALA A 20 5.99 3.82 4.52
CA ALA A 20 7.13 4.49 3.88
C ALA A 20 8.39 3.61 3.90
N ALA A 21 8.69 2.97 5.03
CA ALA A 21 9.84 2.08 5.15
C ALA A 21 9.73 0.86 4.22
N MET A 22 8.55 0.23 4.15
CA MET A 22 8.32 -0.93 3.29
C MET A 22 8.40 -0.58 1.81
N LEU A 23 7.91 0.59 1.40
CA LEU A 23 8.04 1.04 0.02
C LEU A 23 9.51 1.25 -0.36
N ALA A 24 10.27 1.96 0.48
CA ALA A 24 11.71 2.20 0.24
C ALA A 24 12.51 0.90 0.15
N LEU A 25 12.22 -0.08 1.02
CA LEU A 25 12.84 -1.40 0.96
C LEU A 25 12.42 -2.18 -0.28
N GLY A 26 11.12 -2.19 -0.60
CA GLY A 26 10.58 -2.87 -1.77
C GLY A 26 11.17 -2.33 -3.08
N GLU A 27 11.30 -1.01 -3.21
CA GLU A 27 11.93 -0.37 -4.36
C GLU A 27 13.40 -0.77 -4.49
N ARG A 28 14.12 -0.78 -3.37
CA ARG A 28 15.51 -1.22 -3.38
C ARG A 28 15.63 -2.67 -3.81
N ILE A 29 14.81 -3.58 -3.25
CA ILE A 29 14.80 -5.00 -3.62
C ILE A 29 14.46 -5.16 -5.10
N ALA A 30 13.44 -4.45 -5.60
CA ALA A 30 13.04 -4.50 -7.00
C ALA A 30 14.17 -4.06 -7.94
N ARG A 31 14.87 -2.97 -7.60
CA ARG A 31 16.05 -2.52 -8.35
C ARG A 31 17.20 -3.51 -8.27
N ASP A 32 17.61 -3.90 -7.06
CA ASP A 32 18.79 -4.73 -6.81
C ASP A 32 18.63 -6.15 -7.39
N LEU A 33 17.40 -6.67 -7.46
CA LEU A 33 17.09 -7.98 -8.05
C LEU A 33 16.63 -7.90 -9.53
N GLY A 34 16.74 -6.73 -10.17
CA GLY A 34 16.43 -6.55 -11.58
C GLY A 34 14.96 -6.77 -11.94
N ARG A 35 14.03 -6.42 -11.05
CA ARG A 35 12.58 -6.42 -11.28
C ARG A 35 12.06 -5.07 -11.81
N GLY A 36 12.92 -4.05 -11.89
CA GLY A 36 12.56 -2.72 -12.39
C GLY A 36 11.96 -1.84 -11.30
N ALA A 37 10.98 -1.00 -11.69
CA ALA A 37 10.26 -0.15 -10.75
C ALA A 37 9.29 -0.98 -9.90
N LEU A 38 9.15 -0.65 -8.62
CA LEU A 38 8.17 -1.26 -7.74
C LEU A 38 6.77 -0.78 -8.12
N ASP A 39 5.89 -1.72 -8.47
CA ASP A 39 4.47 -1.43 -8.77
C ASP A 39 3.61 -1.49 -7.49
N GLN A 40 3.79 -2.55 -6.70
CA GLN A 40 3.02 -2.80 -5.48
C GLN A 40 3.78 -3.69 -4.50
N VAL A 41 3.46 -3.55 -3.21
CA VAL A 41 3.86 -4.46 -2.14
C VAL A 41 2.64 -5.24 -1.67
N PHE A 42 2.81 -6.55 -1.50
CA PHE A 42 1.79 -7.47 -1.06
C PHE A 42 2.29 -8.25 0.16
N ILE A 43 1.62 -8.09 1.29
CA ILE A 43 1.92 -8.81 2.53
C ILE A 43 0.72 -9.67 2.88
N LYS A 44 0.91 -10.98 2.97
CA LYS A 44 -0.07 -11.92 3.48
C LYS A 44 0.25 -12.22 4.95
N GLY A 45 -0.75 -12.07 5.81
CA GLY A 45 -0.73 -12.54 7.19
C GLY A 45 -1.87 -13.50 7.45
N ASP A 46 -1.94 -14.00 8.68
CA ASP A 46 -2.95 -14.98 9.07
C ASP A 46 -4.36 -14.38 9.13
N ASN A 47 -4.47 -13.05 9.23
CA ASN A 47 -5.74 -12.32 9.36
C ASN A 47 -6.13 -11.55 8.08
N GLY A 48 -5.46 -11.82 6.96
CA GLY A 48 -5.70 -11.16 5.69
C GLY A 48 -4.44 -10.56 5.06
N TYR A 49 -4.57 -9.38 4.46
CA TYR A 49 -3.54 -8.79 3.60
C TYR A 49 -3.31 -7.31 3.91
N VAL A 50 -2.06 -6.89 3.74
CA VAL A 50 -1.68 -5.47 3.63
C VAL A 50 -1.20 -5.24 2.21
N LEU A 51 -1.87 -4.31 1.52
CA LEU A 51 -1.54 -3.92 0.16
C LEU A 51 -1.00 -2.49 0.19
N MET A 52 0.11 -2.24 -0.51
CA MET A 52 0.67 -0.89 -0.66
C MET A 52 1.03 -0.61 -2.10
N THR A 53 0.69 0.57 -2.61
CA THR A 53 1.13 1.05 -3.92
C THR A 53 1.48 2.53 -3.85
N ALA A 54 2.47 2.94 -4.65
CA ALA A 54 2.79 4.34 -4.81
C ALA A 54 1.65 5.04 -5.57
N VAL A 55 1.18 6.17 -5.05
CA VAL A 55 0.26 7.06 -5.77
C VAL A 55 1.07 7.93 -6.72
N ASN A 56 2.12 8.54 -6.18
CA ASN A 56 3.13 9.35 -6.87
C ASN A 56 4.48 9.24 -6.11
N ASP A 57 5.40 10.19 -6.31
CA ASP A 57 6.72 10.22 -5.65
C ASP A 57 6.69 10.62 -4.16
N LYS A 58 5.53 11.05 -3.64
CA LYS A 58 5.37 11.61 -2.28
C LYS A 58 4.32 10.91 -1.44
N ALA A 59 3.45 10.10 -2.06
CA ALA A 59 2.30 9.51 -1.42
C ALA A 59 2.18 8.01 -1.70
N VAL A 60 1.78 7.27 -0.67
CA VAL A 60 1.50 5.84 -0.71
C VAL A 60 0.06 5.59 -0.29
N LEU A 61 -0.61 4.68 -0.99
CA LEU A 61 -1.92 4.15 -0.60
C LEU A 61 -1.71 2.80 0.08
N THR A 62 -2.09 2.71 1.35
CA THR A 62 -2.04 1.48 2.15
C THR A 62 -3.46 0.98 2.42
N VAL A 63 -3.73 -0.28 2.12
CA VAL A 63 -5.05 -0.90 2.28
C VAL A 63 -4.93 -2.18 3.11
N LEU A 64 -5.77 -2.31 4.13
CA LEU A 64 -5.94 -3.53 4.91
C LEU A 64 -7.13 -4.30 4.36
N VAL A 65 -6.92 -5.59 4.08
CA VAL A 65 -7.92 -6.45 3.46
C VAL A 65 -8.12 -7.67 4.35
N GLY A 66 -9.35 -7.91 4.81
CA GLY A 66 -9.67 -9.09 5.61
C GLY A 66 -9.49 -10.40 4.83
N GLU A 67 -9.28 -11.52 5.54
CA GLU A 67 -9.03 -12.84 4.95
C GLU A 67 -10.14 -13.32 3.99
N GLU A 68 -11.39 -13.03 4.33
CA GLU A 68 -12.58 -13.43 3.55
C GLU A 68 -12.89 -12.50 2.36
N ALA A 69 -12.11 -11.43 2.19
CA ALA A 69 -12.35 -10.48 1.12
C ALA A 69 -11.95 -11.06 -0.24
N ARG A 70 -12.70 -10.67 -1.28
CA ARG A 70 -12.37 -11.00 -2.67
C ARG A 70 -11.15 -10.20 -3.11
N LEU A 71 -9.95 -10.75 -2.89
CA LEU A 71 -8.68 -10.06 -3.10
C LEU A 71 -8.54 -9.43 -4.50
N GLY A 72 -9.02 -10.11 -5.55
CA GLY A 72 -9.00 -9.57 -6.91
C GLY A 72 -9.79 -8.26 -7.07
N LEU A 73 -10.92 -8.12 -6.35
CA LEU A 73 -11.70 -6.88 -6.33
C LEU A 73 -11.00 -5.80 -5.52
N ALA A 74 -10.42 -6.15 -4.37
CA ALA A 74 -9.65 -5.21 -3.56
C ALA A 74 -8.48 -4.59 -4.36
N LEU A 75 -7.75 -5.42 -5.11
CA LEU A 75 -6.67 -4.96 -6.00
C LEU A 75 -7.19 -4.09 -7.16
N LEU A 76 -8.37 -4.42 -7.72
CA LEU A 76 -8.99 -3.61 -8.77
C LEU A 76 -9.35 -2.21 -8.25
N ASP A 77 -10.02 -2.15 -7.11
CA ASP A 77 -10.45 -0.90 -6.51
C ASP A 77 -9.26 -0.07 -6.03
N MET A 78 -8.25 -0.70 -5.43
CA MET A 78 -7.01 -0.03 -5.03
C MET A 78 -6.31 0.64 -6.21
N ARG A 79 -6.19 -0.03 -7.37
CA ARG A 79 -5.59 0.56 -8.57
C ARG A 79 -6.38 1.76 -9.09
N ARG A 80 -7.71 1.67 -9.09
CA ARG A 80 -8.58 2.79 -9.50
C ARG A 80 -8.44 3.97 -8.54
N THR A 81 -8.46 3.71 -7.24
CA THR A 81 -8.29 4.74 -6.21
C THR A 81 -6.92 5.40 -6.31
N ALA A 82 -5.85 4.64 -6.50
CA ALA A 82 -4.51 5.22 -6.67
C ALA A 82 -4.41 6.11 -7.93
N ALA A 83 -5.07 5.72 -9.03
CA ALA A 83 -5.14 6.56 -10.23
C ALA A 83 -5.90 7.87 -9.95
N THR A 84 -7.06 7.81 -9.29
CA THR A 84 -7.82 9.01 -8.91
C THR A 84 -7.03 9.91 -7.95
N LEU A 85 -6.34 9.34 -6.97
CA LEU A 85 -5.56 10.10 -6.00
C LEU A 85 -4.37 10.80 -6.66
N ARG A 86 -3.76 10.20 -7.68
CA ARG A 86 -2.61 10.80 -8.39
C ARG A 86 -2.92 12.18 -8.98
N ASP A 87 -4.17 12.43 -9.35
CA ASP A 87 -4.61 13.72 -9.89
C ASP A 87 -4.95 14.74 -8.79
N LEU A 88 -4.96 14.32 -7.52
CA LEU A 88 -5.36 15.12 -6.36
C LEU A 88 -4.20 15.47 -5.42
N VAL A 89 -3.16 14.62 -5.35
CA VAL A 89 -2.00 14.78 -4.46
C VAL A 89 -0.66 14.86 -5.17
#